data_AF-A0A3P9CZQ2-F1
#
_entry.id   AF-A0A3P9CZQ2-F1
#
_cell.length_a   1.000
_cell.length_b   1.000
_cell.length_c   1.000
_cell.angle_alpha   90.00
_cell.angle_beta   90.00
_cell.angle_gamma   90.00
#
_symmetry.space_group_name_H-M   'P 1'
#
loop_
_entity.id
_entity.type
_entity.pdbx_description
1 polymer ?
#
loop_
_entity_poly.entity_id
_entity_poly.type
_entity_poly.pdbx_seq_one_letter_code
_entity_poly.pdbx_strand_id
1 'polypeptide(L)'
;MSDSSTFDTNVVTMTRFVMEQGRKAKGTGELTTLLNSLCTAVKAISSAVRKAGIAHLYGIAGSTNVTGDQVKKLDILSNDLVINMLKSSFSSCVLVSEENDKAIIVEPDRRGKYIVCFDPLDGSSNIDCLVSIGTIFAIYKKAIGEFILVERDVKMKKRGKIYSLNEGYAKYFDPAVTEYLQNKKFPQDGSEPYGSRYIGSMVADVHRTLMYGGIFLYPGNTKSPKGKLRLLYECNPMAFIMEQAGGMASTGFENILDIQPESIHQRAPVAMGSSEDVLEYIAICQKHAKK
;
A
#
# COMPACT_ATOMS: atom_id res chain seq x y z
N MET A 1 23.00 10.43 -41.77
CA MET A 1 22.54 11.75 -41.29
C MET A 1 21.08 11.54 -40.92
N SER A 2 20.62 11.55 -39.68
CA SER A 2 20.96 12.36 -38.51
C SER A 2 20.68 11.56 -37.24
N ASP A 3 21.60 11.58 -36.28
CA ASP A 3 21.18 11.56 -34.88
C ASP A 3 22.17 12.40 -34.05
N SER A 4 22.07 13.71 -34.26
CA SER A 4 22.65 14.69 -33.35
C SER A 4 21.68 14.86 -32.18
N SER A 5 21.58 13.86 -31.30
CA SER A 5 20.85 14.04 -30.04
C SER A 5 21.68 15.01 -29.18
N THR A 6 21.33 16.29 -29.22
CA THR A 6 21.75 17.28 -28.24
C THR A 6 21.41 16.77 -26.84
N PHE A 7 22.31 16.93 -25.86
CA PHE A 7 22.07 16.55 -24.46
C PHE A 7 20.69 17.04 -23.98
N ASP A 8 19.79 16.13 -23.62
CA ASP A 8 18.49 16.47 -23.06
C ASP A 8 18.63 16.74 -21.56
N THR A 9 18.55 18.02 -21.18
CA THR A 9 18.61 18.50 -19.78
C THR A 9 17.21 18.62 -19.14
N ASN A 10 16.17 18.10 -19.79
CA ASN A 10 14.79 18.20 -19.35
C ASN A 10 14.48 17.31 -18.12
N VAL A 11 14.74 17.83 -16.93
CA VAL A 11 14.42 17.12 -15.67
C VAL A 11 12.93 17.25 -15.33
N VAL A 12 12.28 16.11 -15.09
CA VAL A 12 10.87 16.02 -14.67
C VAL A 12 10.80 15.72 -13.17
N THR A 13 10.49 16.74 -12.37
CA THR A 13 10.23 16.57 -10.92
C THR A 13 8.81 16.07 -10.67
N MET A 14 8.54 15.55 -9.47
CA MET A 14 7.19 15.13 -9.06
C MET A 14 6.18 16.27 -9.19
N THR A 15 6.50 17.47 -8.68
CA THR A 15 5.64 18.65 -8.78
C THR A 15 5.36 19.01 -10.24
N ARG A 16 6.38 19.01 -11.10
CA ARG A 16 6.21 19.27 -12.53
C ARG A 16 5.30 18.24 -13.19
N PHE A 17 5.55 16.96 -12.95
CA PHE A 17 4.74 15.87 -13.49
C PHE A 17 3.27 16.01 -13.07
N VAL A 18 3.00 16.20 -11.78
CA VAL A 18 1.62 16.35 -11.27
C VAL A 18 0.94 17.59 -11.85
N MET A 19 1.66 18.70 -12.02
CA MET A 19 1.12 19.90 -12.67
C MET A 19 0.79 19.66 -14.15
N GLU A 20 1.68 19.01 -14.90
CA GLU A 20 1.46 18.68 -16.31
C GLU A 20 0.26 17.73 -16.48
N GLN A 21 0.14 16.69 -15.64
CA GLN A 21 -1.00 15.78 -15.66
C GLN A 21 -2.30 16.48 -15.26
N GLY A 22 -2.29 17.34 -14.24
CA GLY A 22 -3.44 18.14 -13.85
C GLY A 22 -3.95 19.05 -14.98
N ARG A 23 -3.02 19.63 -15.77
CA ARG A 23 -3.36 20.42 -16.96
C ARG A 23 -3.99 19.58 -18.06
N LYS A 24 -3.43 18.39 -18.35
CA LYS A 24 -4.01 17.44 -19.33
C LYS A 24 -5.42 17.00 -18.94
N ALA A 25 -5.63 16.73 -17.64
CA ALA A 25 -6.93 16.37 -17.08
C ALA A 25 -7.92 17.55 -16.98
N LYS A 26 -7.51 18.78 -17.34
CA LYS A 26 -8.30 20.02 -17.20
C LYS A 26 -8.87 20.19 -15.78
N GLY A 27 -8.12 19.76 -14.77
CA GLY A 27 -8.53 19.83 -13.37
C GLY A 27 -8.42 21.24 -12.77
N THR A 28 -9.11 21.48 -11.66
CA THR A 28 -9.09 22.76 -10.93
C THR A 28 -7.76 23.06 -10.22
N GLY A 29 -6.84 22.10 -10.17
CA GLY A 29 -5.58 22.19 -9.42
C GLY A 29 -5.66 21.69 -7.97
N GLU A 30 -6.84 21.46 -7.40
CA GLU A 30 -6.99 20.95 -6.02
C GLU A 30 -6.26 19.61 -5.79
N LEU A 31 -6.33 18.67 -6.74
CA LEU A 31 -5.60 17.40 -6.62
C LEU A 31 -4.07 17.63 -6.66
N THR A 32 -3.62 18.58 -7.50
CA THR A 32 -2.21 18.97 -7.58
C THR A 32 -1.72 19.56 -6.26
N THR A 33 -2.52 20.42 -5.62
CA THR A 33 -2.22 20.98 -4.29
C THR A 33 -2.16 19.88 -3.24
N LEU A 34 -3.15 18.99 -3.22
CA LEU A 34 -3.21 17.85 -2.30
C LEU A 34 -1.97 16.95 -2.42
N LEU A 35 -1.58 16.59 -3.64
CA LEU A 35 -0.39 15.76 -3.90
C LEU A 35 0.91 16.48 -3.50
N ASN A 36 1.03 17.79 -3.72
CA ASN A 36 2.19 18.55 -3.27
C ASN A 36 2.27 18.65 -1.73
N SER A 37 1.13 18.78 -1.04
CA SER A 37 1.06 18.70 0.42
C SER A 37 1.54 17.33 0.93
N LEU A 38 1.09 16.24 0.30
CA LEU A 38 1.58 14.88 0.59
C LEU A 38 3.09 14.75 0.36
N CYS A 39 3.62 15.25 -0.77
CA CYS A 39 5.07 15.25 -1.00
C CYS A 39 5.84 15.97 0.10
N THR A 40 5.27 17.03 0.68
CA THR A 40 5.89 17.77 1.78
C THR A 40 5.86 16.97 3.08
N ALA A 41 4.73 16.33 3.41
CA ALA A 41 4.64 15.41 4.55
C ALA A 41 5.64 14.26 4.43
N VAL A 42 5.71 13.60 3.27
CA VAL A 42 6.65 12.49 3.01
C VAL A 42 8.10 12.94 3.19
N LYS A 43 8.50 14.11 2.69
CA LYS A 43 9.86 14.63 2.92
C LYS A 43 10.15 14.87 4.41
N ALA A 44 9.19 15.43 5.15
CA ALA A 44 9.34 15.68 6.58
C ALA A 44 9.48 14.37 7.38
N ILE A 45 8.61 13.39 7.13
CA ILE A 45 8.67 12.04 7.71
C ILE A 45 10.00 11.39 7.38
N SER A 46 10.41 11.42 6.11
CA SER A 46 11.67 10.83 5.65
C SER A 46 12.89 11.47 6.32
N SER A 47 12.84 12.76 6.66
CA SER A 47 13.88 13.42 7.45
C SER A 47 13.88 12.96 8.90
N ALA A 48 12.70 12.81 9.51
CA ALA A 48 12.55 12.33 10.88
C ALA A 48 13.04 10.88 11.04
N VAL A 49 12.62 9.98 10.13
CA VAL A 49 13.02 8.56 10.13
C VAL A 49 14.54 8.42 10.05
N ARG A 50 15.21 9.16 9.16
CA ARG A 50 16.69 9.09 9.03
C ARG A 50 17.47 9.58 10.25
N LYS A 51 16.82 10.33 11.15
CA LYS A 51 17.43 10.89 12.35
C LYS A 51 16.81 10.34 13.64
N ALA A 52 15.97 9.31 13.54
CA ALA A 52 15.11 8.89 14.64
C ALA A 52 15.88 8.45 15.89
N GLY A 53 17.00 7.74 15.71
CA GLY A 53 17.87 7.34 16.82
C GLY A 53 18.57 8.53 17.51
N ILE A 54 18.96 9.55 16.75
CA ILE A 54 19.64 10.75 17.26
C ILE A 54 18.63 11.68 17.96
N ALA A 55 17.41 11.75 17.44
CA ALA A 55 16.34 12.60 17.96
C ALA A 55 15.52 11.93 19.08
N HIS A 56 15.94 10.77 19.60
CA HIS A 56 15.22 9.99 20.62
C HIS A 56 13.75 9.69 20.26
N LEU A 57 13.50 9.48 18.96
CA LEU A 57 12.18 9.16 18.39
C LEU A 57 11.90 7.66 18.36
N TYR A 58 12.83 6.82 18.82
CA TYR A 58 12.57 5.39 19.04
C TYR A 58 11.77 5.14 20.31
N GLY A 59 11.11 3.98 20.33
CA GLY A 59 10.32 3.50 21.45
C GLY A 59 8.84 3.89 21.42
N ILE A 60 8.14 3.41 22.43
CA ILE A 60 6.68 3.46 22.59
C ILE A 60 6.28 4.85 23.08
N ALA A 61 5.18 5.38 22.57
CA ALA A 61 4.59 6.66 22.98
C ALA A 61 3.72 6.56 24.24
N GLY A 62 3.44 5.33 24.69
CA GLY A 62 2.67 5.04 25.91
C GLY A 62 1.18 4.78 25.67
N SER A 63 0.74 4.66 24.41
CA SER A 63 -0.65 4.41 24.01
C SER A 63 -0.78 3.19 23.09
N THR A 64 -2.00 2.68 22.96
CA THR A 64 -2.38 1.59 22.05
C THR A 64 -3.40 2.13 21.06
N ASN A 65 -3.23 1.85 19.76
CA ASN A 65 -4.17 2.29 18.74
C ASN A 65 -5.42 1.40 18.70
N VAL A 66 -6.42 1.79 17.89
CA VAL A 66 -7.72 1.08 17.79
C VAL A 66 -7.63 -0.35 17.29
N THR A 67 -6.50 -0.69 16.68
CA THR A 67 -6.25 -2.00 16.12
C THR A 67 -5.46 -2.92 17.05
N GLY A 68 -5.07 -2.40 18.23
CA GLY A 68 -4.37 -3.12 19.30
C GLY A 68 -2.85 -3.04 19.24
N ASP A 69 -2.27 -2.27 18.32
CA ASP A 69 -0.83 -2.13 18.17
C ASP A 69 -0.29 -1.04 19.13
N GLN A 70 0.92 -1.25 19.68
CA GLN A 70 1.58 -0.25 20.53
C GLN A 70 2.09 0.90 19.67
N VAL A 71 1.62 2.11 19.98
CA VAL A 71 1.94 3.32 19.21
C VAL A 71 3.39 3.72 19.48
N LYS A 72 4.20 3.86 18.44
CA LYS A 72 5.56 4.40 18.53
C LYS A 72 5.52 5.93 18.35
N LYS A 73 6.55 6.61 18.87
CA LYS A 73 6.62 8.08 18.77
C LYS A 73 6.62 8.59 17.32
N LEU A 74 7.23 7.82 16.41
CA LEU A 74 7.23 8.14 14.98
C LEU A 74 5.85 7.97 14.33
N ASP A 75 4.99 7.09 14.85
CA ASP A 75 3.61 6.92 14.36
C ASP A 75 2.81 8.20 14.66
N ILE A 76 2.94 8.75 15.88
CA ILE A 76 2.31 10.03 16.25
C ILE A 76 2.83 11.17 15.37
N LEU A 77 4.16 11.30 15.25
CA LEU A 77 4.77 12.38 14.46
C LEU A 77 4.33 12.33 12.99
N SER A 78 4.35 11.15 12.38
CA SER A 78 3.97 10.98 10.98
C SER A 78 2.48 11.25 10.78
N ASN A 79 1.62 10.78 11.68
CA ASN A 79 0.19 11.05 11.65
C ASN A 79 -0.11 12.55 11.72
N ASP A 80 0.48 13.26 12.69
CA ASP A 80 0.30 14.71 12.85
C ASP A 80 0.78 15.49 11.63
N LEU A 81 1.93 15.12 11.07
CA LEU A 81 2.46 15.74 9.85
C LEU A 81 1.51 15.57 8.67
N VAL A 82 1.00 14.36 8.43
CA VAL A 82 0.08 14.08 7.32
C VAL A 82 -1.23 14.84 7.52
N ILE A 83 -1.86 14.76 8.69
CA ILE A 83 -3.12 15.46 8.99
C ILE A 83 -2.98 16.97 8.76
N ASN A 84 -1.91 17.59 9.30
CA ASN A 84 -1.70 19.02 9.19
C ASN A 84 -1.46 19.47 7.75
N MET A 85 -0.67 18.71 6.97
CA MET A 85 -0.42 19.00 5.56
C MET A 85 -1.68 18.81 4.70
N LEU A 86 -2.50 17.80 4.99
CA LEU A 86 -3.74 17.54 4.26
C LEU A 86 -4.83 18.56 4.57
N LYS A 87 -4.97 18.99 5.84
CA LYS A 87 -5.89 20.07 6.21
C LYS A 87 -5.48 21.41 5.60
N SER A 88 -4.20 21.76 5.63
CA SER A 88 -3.68 23.01 5.05
C SER A 88 -3.63 23.01 3.51
N SER A 89 -3.95 21.89 2.85
CA SER A 89 -4.06 21.81 1.39
C SER A 89 -5.33 22.45 0.81
N PHE A 90 -6.33 22.76 1.65
CA PHE A 90 -7.66 23.23 1.24
C PHE A 90 -8.37 22.31 0.23
N SER A 91 -7.93 21.05 0.13
CA SER A 91 -8.35 20.12 -0.92
C SER A 91 -9.05 18.88 -0.35
N SER A 92 -8.88 18.59 0.94
CA SER A 92 -9.48 17.43 1.62
C SER A 92 -10.72 17.80 2.44
N CYS A 93 -11.62 16.84 2.66
CA CYS A 93 -12.83 17.01 3.45
C CYS A 93 -13.00 15.96 4.56
N VAL A 94 -12.49 14.75 4.34
CA VAL A 94 -12.50 13.66 5.30
C VAL A 94 -11.15 12.96 5.24
N LEU A 95 -10.56 12.69 6.40
CA LEU A 95 -9.31 11.96 6.53
C LEU A 95 -9.57 10.68 7.34
N VAL A 96 -9.00 9.57 6.89
CA VAL A 96 -9.02 8.28 7.61
C VAL A 96 -7.58 7.85 7.80
N SER A 97 -7.15 7.70 9.05
CA SER A 97 -5.79 7.29 9.41
C SER A 97 -5.83 5.96 10.16
N GLU A 98 -4.80 5.13 10.01
CA GLU A 98 -4.61 3.97 10.90
C GLU A 98 -4.60 4.39 12.38
N GLU A 99 -4.00 5.55 12.69
CA GLU A 99 -3.75 6.00 14.05
C GLU A 99 -4.94 6.72 14.70
N ASN A 100 -6.08 6.84 13.99
CA ASN A 100 -7.27 7.54 14.48
C ASN A 100 -8.51 6.66 14.41
N ASP A 101 -9.17 6.47 15.56
CA ASP A 101 -10.43 5.69 15.71
C ASP A 101 -11.58 6.15 14.80
N LYS A 102 -11.64 7.46 14.56
CA LYS A 102 -12.74 8.08 13.83
C LYS A 102 -12.19 8.85 12.66
N ALA A 103 -12.96 8.85 11.58
CA ALA A 103 -12.71 9.74 10.46
C ALA A 103 -12.64 11.19 10.93
N ILE A 104 -11.61 11.91 10.49
CA ILE A 104 -11.39 13.31 10.82
C ILE A 104 -12.13 14.14 9.78
N ILE A 105 -13.14 14.88 10.22
CA ILE A 105 -13.88 15.82 9.38
C ILE A 105 -13.11 17.14 9.34
N VAL A 106 -12.69 17.57 8.16
CA VAL A 106 -11.97 18.84 7.98
C VAL A 106 -12.90 20.01 8.26
N GLU A 107 -12.36 21.09 8.82
CA GLU A 107 -13.09 22.30 9.18
C GLU A 107 -13.64 23.03 7.93
N PRO A 108 -14.85 23.65 7.97
CA PRO A 108 -15.49 24.23 6.78
C PRO A 108 -14.63 25.20 5.97
N ASP A 109 -13.80 26.00 6.63
CA ASP A 109 -12.88 26.99 6.04
C ASP A 109 -11.70 26.36 5.29
N ARG A 110 -11.44 25.07 5.52
CA ARG A 110 -10.33 24.32 4.92
C ARG A 110 -10.77 23.14 4.06
N ARG A 111 -12.08 22.97 3.83
CA ARG A 111 -12.63 21.84 3.09
C ARG A 111 -12.41 21.98 1.58
N GLY A 112 -11.90 20.90 0.98
CA GLY A 112 -12.02 20.65 -0.44
C GLY A 112 -12.94 19.47 -0.75
N LYS A 113 -12.69 18.78 -1.86
CA LYS A 113 -13.55 17.70 -2.37
C LYS A 113 -12.97 16.28 -2.24
N TYR A 114 -11.79 16.11 -1.66
CA TYR A 114 -11.15 14.79 -1.58
C TYR A 114 -11.28 14.15 -0.20
N ILE A 115 -11.44 12.84 -0.18
CA ILE A 115 -11.32 11.99 1.00
C ILE A 115 -9.94 11.31 0.90
N VAL A 116 -9.17 11.30 1.98
CA VAL A 116 -7.83 10.69 1.99
C VAL A 116 -7.78 9.62 3.07
N CYS A 117 -7.47 8.39 2.68
CA CYS A 117 -7.19 7.29 3.58
C CYS A 117 -5.68 7.06 3.59
N PHE A 118 -5.04 6.94 4.76
CA PHE A 118 -3.59 6.75 4.82
C PHE A 118 -3.15 5.93 6.04
N ASP A 119 -2.06 5.21 5.84
CA ASP A 119 -1.20 4.69 6.90
C ASP A 119 0.02 5.62 6.95
N PRO A 120 0.17 6.41 8.02
CA PRO A 120 1.24 7.38 8.12
C PRO A 120 2.63 6.72 8.23
N LEU A 121 2.71 5.50 8.76
CA LEU A 121 3.97 4.77 8.96
C LEU A 121 3.81 3.22 8.99
N ASP A 122 3.68 2.62 7.81
CA ASP A 122 3.67 1.15 7.63
C ASP A 122 5.01 0.54 8.06
N GLY A 123 4.92 -0.65 8.67
CA GLY A 123 6.07 -1.40 9.15
C GLY A 123 6.65 -0.83 10.43
N SER A 124 5.87 -0.08 11.23
CA SER A 124 6.31 0.55 12.48
C SER A 124 7.02 -0.43 13.43
N SER A 125 6.63 -1.71 13.46
CA SER A 125 7.31 -2.77 14.22
C SER A 125 8.81 -2.87 13.92
N ASN A 126 9.21 -2.51 12.70
CA ASN A 126 10.56 -2.65 12.16
C ASN A 126 11.43 -1.38 12.30
N ILE A 127 10.90 -0.33 12.91
CA ILE A 127 11.62 0.95 13.11
C ILE A 127 12.95 0.74 13.85
N ASP A 128 12.91 0.01 14.97
CA ASP A 128 14.06 -0.09 15.87
C ASP A 128 15.19 -0.97 15.29
N CYS A 129 14.88 -1.83 14.32
CA CYS A 129 15.86 -2.65 13.60
C CYS A 129 16.29 -2.04 12.25
N LEU A 130 15.92 -0.78 11.96
CA LEU A 130 16.34 -0.02 10.77
C LEU A 130 15.96 -0.69 9.43
N VAL A 131 14.96 -1.57 9.44
CA VAL A 131 14.40 -2.15 8.21
C VAL A 131 13.49 -1.11 7.53
N SER A 132 13.24 -1.31 6.24
CA SER A 132 12.41 -0.39 5.45
C SER A 132 10.99 -0.29 6.01
N ILE A 133 10.51 0.95 6.06
CA ILE A 133 9.18 1.40 6.47
C ILE A 133 8.69 2.45 5.45
N GLY A 134 7.42 2.84 5.48
CA GLY A 134 6.93 3.87 4.56
C GLY A 134 5.54 4.41 4.90
N THR A 135 4.99 5.23 4.01
CA THR A 135 3.68 5.85 4.16
C THR A 135 2.80 5.39 3.00
N ILE A 136 1.57 4.96 3.28
CA ILE A 136 0.61 4.48 2.28
C ILE A 136 -0.56 5.46 2.25
N PHE A 137 -1.08 5.78 1.06
CA PHE A 137 -2.25 6.64 0.95
C PHE A 137 -3.12 6.30 -0.27
N ALA A 138 -4.43 6.56 -0.15
CA ALA A 138 -5.40 6.56 -1.23
C ALA A 138 -6.24 7.85 -1.18
N ILE A 139 -6.62 8.34 -2.37
CA ILE A 139 -7.39 9.56 -2.54
C ILE A 139 -8.67 9.23 -3.30
N TYR A 140 -9.81 9.58 -2.71
CA TYR A 140 -11.13 9.42 -3.31
C TYR A 140 -11.78 10.79 -3.51
N LYS A 141 -12.63 10.93 -4.52
CA LYS A 141 -13.43 12.14 -4.72
C LYS A 141 -14.75 12.03 -3.95
N LYS A 142 -15.05 13.00 -3.08
CA LYS A 142 -16.35 13.09 -2.40
C LYS A 142 -17.44 13.19 -3.48
N ALA A 143 -18.36 12.23 -3.47
CA ALA A 143 -19.49 12.06 -4.41
C ALA A 143 -19.24 11.28 -5.72
N ILE A 144 -18.05 10.72 -5.96
CA ILE A 144 -17.86 9.72 -7.04
C ILE A 144 -16.87 8.67 -6.52
N GLY A 145 -17.33 7.44 -6.31
CA GLY A 145 -16.53 6.30 -5.87
C GLY A 145 -15.55 5.79 -6.93
N GLU A 146 -14.86 6.71 -7.62
CA GLU A 146 -13.92 6.40 -8.69
C GLU A 146 -12.50 6.80 -8.28
N PHE A 147 -11.58 5.86 -8.51
CA PHE A 147 -10.15 6.11 -8.42
C PHE A 147 -9.70 6.87 -9.68
N ILE A 148 -8.93 7.95 -9.49
CA ILE A 148 -8.39 8.73 -10.62
C ILE A 148 -7.05 8.12 -11.02
N LEU A 149 -7.00 7.58 -12.23
CA LEU A 149 -5.80 7.10 -12.89
C LEU A 149 -4.82 8.26 -13.16
N VAL A 150 -3.57 8.12 -12.72
CA VAL A 150 -2.46 9.03 -13.05
C VAL A 150 -1.32 8.23 -13.67
N GLU A 151 -0.96 8.53 -14.93
CA GLU A 151 -0.07 7.68 -15.74
C GLU A 151 1.44 7.95 -15.59
N ARG A 152 2.21 6.90 -15.28
CA ARG A 152 3.38 6.48 -16.08
C ARG A 152 3.52 4.96 -16.08
N ASP A 153 3.94 4.42 -17.22
CA ASP A 153 3.85 3.02 -17.69
C ASP A 153 4.73 1.99 -16.94
N VAL A 154 4.62 1.92 -15.61
CA VAL A 154 5.22 0.81 -14.86
C VAL A 154 4.40 -0.44 -15.13
N LYS A 155 5.00 -1.44 -15.79
CA LYS A 155 4.39 -2.73 -16.05
C LYS A 155 5.08 -3.82 -15.26
N MET A 156 4.31 -4.59 -14.50
CA MET A 156 4.80 -5.75 -13.79
C MET A 156 4.89 -6.95 -14.73
N LYS A 157 5.77 -7.90 -14.39
CA LYS A 157 5.84 -9.19 -15.08
C LYS A 157 4.55 -9.98 -14.85
N LYS A 158 4.09 -10.70 -15.87
CA LYS A 158 2.91 -11.58 -15.76
C LYS A 158 3.11 -12.74 -14.76
N ARG A 159 4.34 -13.25 -14.64
CA ARG A 159 4.77 -14.27 -13.66
C ARG A 159 6.13 -13.93 -13.10
N GLY A 160 6.31 -14.17 -11.80
CA GLY A 160 7.58 -13.97 -11.11
C GLY A 160 8.31 -15.26 -10.77
N LYS A 161 9.23 -15.15 -9.83
CA LYS A 161 9.99 -16.26 -9.24
C LYS A 161 10.16 -16.09 -7.73
N ILE A 162 9.32 -15.26 -7.11
CA ILE A 162 9.38 -14.92 -5.69
C ILE A 162 8.00 -15.05 -5.09
N TYR A 163 7.90 -15.72 -3.95
CA TYR A 163 6.74 -15.61 -3.07
C TYR A 163 7.14 -14.89 -1.79
N SER A 164 6.20 -14.12 -1.24
CA SER A 164 6.40 -13.33 -0.04
C SER A 164 5.26 -13.52 0.94
N LEU A 165 5.57 -14.17 2.06
CA LEU A 165 4.60 -14.54 3.09
C LEU A 165 5.35 -14.83 4.41
N ASN A 166 4.73 -14.55 5.56
CA ASN A 166 5.28 -14.93 6.87
C ASN A 166 5.02 -16.42 7.17
N GLU A 167 5.95 -17.29 6.81
CA GLU A 167 5.82 -18.73 7.03
C GLU A 167 5.79 -19.17 8.51
N GLY A 168 6.07 -18.26 9.45
CA GLY A 168 5.87 -18.51 10.88
C GLY A 168 4.41 -18.82 11.24
N TYR A 169 3.46 -18.49 10.36
CA TYR A 169 2.05 -18.86 10.50
C TYR A 169 1.68 -20.22 9.88
N ALA A 170 2.64 -21.04 9.44
CA ALA A 170 2.39 -22.33 8.77
C ALA A 170 1.36 -23.22 9.46
N LYS A 171 1.39 -23.28 10.81
CA LYS A 171 0.42 -24.05 11.62
C LYS A 171 -1.04 -23.60 11.44
N TYR A 172 -1.26 -22.34 11.08
CA TYR A 172 -2.57 -21.69 11.06
C TYR A 172 -3.12 -21.45 9.66
N PHE A 173 -2.34 -21.75 8.61
CA PHE A 173 -2.76 -21.56 7.23
C PHE A 173 -3.89 -22.49 6.84
N ASP A 174 -4.79 -21.94 6.02
CA ASP A 174 -5.77 -22.76 5.33
C ASP A 174 -5.10 -23.74 4.35
N PRO A 175 -5.76 -24.86 4.02
CA PRO A 175 -5.21 -25.86 3.11
C PRO A 175 -4.77 -25.30 1.75
N ALA A 176 -5.48 -24.28 1.24
CA ALA A 176 -5.15 -23.63 -0.03
C ALA A 176 -3.79 -22.92 0.00
N VAL A 177 -3.50 -22.18 1.09
CA VAL A 177 -2.21 -21.51 1.26
C VAL A 177 -1.09 -22.54 1.41
N THR A 178 -1.34 -23.61 2.16
CA THR A 178 -0.38 -24.70 2.34
C THR A 178 -0.06 -25.39 1.01
N GLU A 179 -1.08 -25.70 0.19
CA GLU A 179 -0.90 -26.29 -1.14
C GLU A 179 -0.12 -25.35 -2.07
N TYR A 180 -0.47 -24.06 -2.11
CA TYR A 180 0.24 -23.09 -2.95
C TYR A 180 1.72 -23.00 -2.57
N LEU A 181 2.04 -22.88 -1.28
CA LEU A 181 3.44 -22.83 -0.82
C LEU A 181 4.20 -24.13 -1.13
N GLN A 182 3.54 -25.28 -1.00
CA GLN A 182 4.16 -26.56 -1.36
C GLN A 182 4.50 -26.61 -2.85
N ASN A 183 3.60 -26.15 -3.72
CA ASN A 183 3.84 -26.09 -5.17
C ASN A 183 5.00 -25.14 -5.53
N LYS A 184 5.14 -24.02 -4.81
CA LYS A 184 6.23 -23.06 -5.05
C LYS A 184 7.60 -23.55 -4.56
N LYS A 185 7.63 -24.40 -3.53
CA LYS A 185 8.88 -24.99 -2.99
C LYS A 185 9.29 -26.28 -3.71
N PHE A 186 8.32 -27.07 -4.12
CA PHE A 186 8.51 -28.40 -4.71
C PHE A 186 7.70 -28.52 -6.01
N PRO A 187 8.01 -27.70 -7.03
CA PRO A 187 7.33 -27.75 -8.32
C PRO A 187 7.42 -29.16 -8.94
N GLN A 188 6.30 -29.65 -9.46
CA GLN A 188 6.19 -30.99 -10.05
C GLN A 188 6.36 -30.99 -11.58
N ASP A 189 6.41 -29.81 -12.19
CA ASP A 189 6.55 -29.60 -13.63
C ASP A 189 8.02 -29.51 -14.09
N GLY A 190 8.97 -29.72 -13.17
CA GLY A 190 10.42 -29.61 -13.43
C GLY A 190 10.95 -28.18 -13.46
N SER A 191 10.13 -27.17 -13.13
CA SER A 191 10.60 -25.79 -12.96
C SER A 191 11.43 -25.61 -11.68
N GLU A 192 12.21 -24.53 -11.62
CA GLU A 192 12.97 -24.19 -10.41
C GLU A 192 12.04 -23.68 -9.30
N PRO A 193 12.30 -24.02 -8.02
CA PRO A 193 11.57 -23.46 -6.88
C PRO A 193 11.62 -21.94 -6.85
N TYR A 194 10.56 -21.33 -6.30
CA TYR A 194 10.52 -19.89 -6.10
C TYR A 194 11.42 -19.48 -4.93
N GLY A 195 12.07 -18.32 -5.05
CA GLY A 195 12.75 -17.70 -3.92
C GLY A 195 11.76 -17.17 -2.88
N SER A 196 12.03 -17.40 -1.60
CA SER A 196 11.28 -16.76 -0.51
C SER A 196 11.88 -15.40 -0.18
N ARG A 197 11.03 -14.37 -0.03
CA ARG A 197 11.42 -13.07 0.52
C ARG A 197 10.32 -12.55 1.43
N TYR A 198 10.64 -12.16 2.65
CA TYR A 198 9.67 -11.52 3.54
C TYR A 198 10.40 -10.49 4.39
N ILE A 199 10.18 -9.21 4.08
CA ILE A 199 10.81 -8.08 4.80
C ILE A 199 10.03 -7.80 6.07
N GLY A 200 8.71 -8.01 6.05
CA GLY A 200 7.83 -7.78 7.20
C GLY A 200 7.31 -6.35 7.28
N SER A 201 7.44 -5.56 6.22
CA SER A 201 6.78 -4.28 5.99
C SER A 201 6.09 -4.35 4.64
N MET A 202 4.79 -4.05 4.61
CA MET A 202 3.97 -4.21 3.41
C MET A 202 4.51 -3.36 2.26
N VAL A 203 4.86 -2.10 2.51
CA VAL A 203 5.37 -1.21 1.45
C VAL A 203 6.64 -1.77 0.80
N ALA A 204 7.54 -2.37 1.58
CA ALA A 204 8.79 -2.93 1.08
C ALA A 204 8.57 -4.22 0.28
N ASP A 205 7.72 -5.11 0.80
CA ASP A 205 7.40 -6.37 0.13
C ASP A 205 6.59 -6.14 -1.16
N VAL A 206 5.60 -5.25 -1.13
CA VAL A 206 4.78 -4.87 -2.29
C VAL A 206 5.61 -4.13 -3.34
N HIS A 207 6.48 -3.19 -2.96
CA HIS A 207 7.35 -2.49 -3.91
C HIS A 207 8.29 -3.45 -4.63
N ARG A 208 8.89 -4.41 -3.92
CA ARG A 208 9.69 -5.46 -4.56
C ARG A 208 8.86 -6.31 -5.52
N THR A 209 7.65 -6.70 -5.14
CA THR A 209 6.73 -7.47 -5.99
C THR A 209 6.42 -6.72 -7.28
N LEU A 210 6.13 -5.41 -7.19
CA LEU A 210 5.88 -4.55 -8.36
C LEU A 210 7.08 -4.53 -9.32
N MET A 211 8.29 -4.39 -8.79
CA MET A 211 9.51 -4.24 -9.59
C MET A 211 10.04 -5.56 -10.17
N TYR A 212 9.98 -6.66 -9.40
CA TYR A 212 10.61 -7.92 -9.77
C TYR A 212 9.64 -8.99 -10.27
N GLY A 213 8.33 -8.78 -10.05
CA GLY A 213 7.30 -9.80 -10.24
C GLY A 213 7.28 -10.81 -9.10
N GLY A 214 6.24 -11.65 -9.09
CA GLY A 214 5.98 -12.66 -8.07
C GLY A 214 4.72 -12.33 -7.30
N ILE A 215 4.59 -12.87 -6.10
CA ILE A 215 3.38 -12.70 -5.29
C ILE A 215 3.71 -12.30 -3.85
N PHE A 216 2.94 -11.37 -3.32
CA PHE A 216 2.84 -11.07 -1.90
C PHE A 216 1.53 -11.61 -1.35
N LEU A 217 1.61 -12.30 -0.22
CA LEU A 217 0.49 -12.96 0.44
C LEU A 217 0.45 -12.56 1.91
N TYR A 218 -0.71 -12.08 2.33
CA TYR A 218 -1.13 -11.95 3.73
C TYR A 218 -2.53 -12.57 3.87
N PRO A 219 -2.65 -13.91 3.79
CA PRO A 219 -3.94 -14.56 3.77
C PRO A 219 -4.62 -14.48 5.13
N GLY A 220 -5.92 -14.77 5.13
CA GLY A 220 -6.63 -15.14 6.36
C GLY A 220 -5.98 -16.39 6.97
N ASN A 221 -6.13 -16.54 8.28
CA ASN A 221 -5.72 -17.74 8.99
C ASN A 221 -6.67 -18.01 10.16
N THR A 222 -6.54 -19.16 10.81
CA THR A 222 -7.42 -19.55 11.92
C THR A 222 -7.47 -18.57 13.10
N LYS A 223 -6.42 -17.77 13.33
CA LYS A 223 -6.40 -16.71 14.36
C LYS A 223 -6.91 -15.37 13.87
N SER A 224 -6.86 -15.12 12.57
CA SER A 224 -7.27 -13.86 11.96
C SER A 224 -7.93 -14.16 10.61
N PRO A 225 -9.21 -14.64 10.61
CA PRO A 225 -9.87 -15.10 9.40
C PRO A 225 -10.04 -14.00 8.34
N LYS A 226 -10.21 -12.75 8.79
CA LYS A 226 -10.28 -11.56 7.92
C LYS A 226 -8.90 -10.97 7.57
N GLY A 227 -7.81 -11.71 7.78
CA GLY A 227 -6.45 -11.21 7.61
C GLY A 227 -6.03 -10.20 8.70
N LYS A 228 -4.86 -9.57 8.51
CA LYS A 228 -4.33 -8.52 9.40
C LYS A 228 -4.41 -7.11 8.80
N LEU A 229 -4.14 -7.01 7.50
CA LEU A 229 -4.03 -5.73 6.78
C LEU A 229 -5.39 -5.06 6.63
N ARG A 230 -5.43 -3.73 6.69
CA ARG A 230 -6.65 -2.92 6.67
C ARG A 230 -7.00 -2.49 5.25
N LEU A 231 -8.27 -2.61 4.92
CA LEU A 231 -8.79 -2.46 3.58
C LEU A 231 -8.53 -1.06 3.00
N LEU A 232 -8.89 0.00 3.74
CA LEU A 232 -8.92 1.36 3.17
C LEU A 232 -7.55 2.00 2.95
N TYR A 233 -6.57 1.67 3.78
CA TYR A 233 -5.28 2.37 3.83
C TYR A 233 -4.05 1.46 3.72
N GLU A 234 -4.22 0.14 3.62
CA GLU A 234 -3.15 -0.80 3.27
C GLU A 234 -3.52 -1.58 1.99
N CYS A 235 -4.65 -2.29 1.97
CA CYS A 235 -5.02 -3.18 0.86
C CYS A 235 -5.41 -2.43 -0.41
N ASN A 236 -6.38 -1.51 -0.35
CA ASN A 236 -6.90 -0.78 -1.52
C ASN A 236 -5.82 0.05 -2.23
N PRO A 237 -4.98 0.85 -1.54
CA PRO A 237 -3.91 1.60 -2.20
C PRO A 237 -2.95 0.69 -2.98
N MET A 238 -2.54 -0.43 -2.37
CA MET A 238 -1.59 -1.36 -3.01
C MET A 238 -2.24 -2.17 -4.12
N ALA A 239 -3.51 -2.58 -3.95
CA ALA A 239 -4.29 -3.25 -5.00
C ALA A 239 -4.45 -2.34 -6.22
N PHE A 240 -4.77 -1.07 -6.02
CA PHE A 240 -4.86 -0.09 -7.10
C PHE A 240 -3.55 0.05 -7.87
N ILE A 241 -2.42 0.18 -7.17
CA ILE A 241 -1.09 0.24 -7.81
C ILE A 241 -0.81 -1.04 -8.62
N MET A 242 -1.12 -2.21 -8.05
CA MET A 242 -0.88 -3.50 -8.70
C MET A 242 -1.68 -3.66 -9.99
N GLU A 243 -2.96 -3.29 -9.98
CA GLU A 243 -3.81 -3.38 -11.17
C GLU A 243 -3.40 -2.38 -12.25
N GLN A 244 -3.05 -1.15 -11.89
CA GLN A 244 -2.53 -0.17 -12.85
C GLN A 244 -1.23 -0.65 -13.51
N ALA A 245 -0.44 -1.45 -12.80
CA ALA A 245 0.76 -2.08 -13.32
C ALA A 245 0.52 -3.36 -14.14
N GLY A 246 -0.74 -3.78 -14.34
CA GLY A 246 -1.10 -5.02 -15.05
C GLY A 246 -1.01 -6.29 -14.21
N GLY A 247 -0.92 -6.13 -12.89
CA GLY A 247 -1.03 -7.21 -11.91
C GLY A 247 -2.47 -7.51 -11.50
N MET A 248 -2.59 -8.26 -10.40
CA MET A 248 -3.87 -8.56 -9.76
C MET A 248 -3.76 -8.46 -8.24
N ALA A 249 -4.90 -8.23 -7.59
CA ALA A 249 -5.03 -8.20 -6.14
C ALA A 249 -6.37 -8.82 -5.72
N SER A 250 -6.34 -9.87 -4.90
CA SER A 250 -7.52 -10.64 -4.51
C SER A 250 -7.45 -11.11 -3.06
N THR A 251 -8.61 -11.36 -2.46
CA THR A 251 -8.71 -12.08 -1.18
C THR A 251 -8.51 -13.60 -1.33
N GLY A 252 -8.40 -14.09 -2.57
CA GLY A 252 -8.51 -15.50 -2.95
C GLY A 252 -9.89 -15.84 -3.51
N PHE A 253 -10.92 -15.03 -3.23
CA PHE A 253 -12.31 -15.27 -3.64
C PHE A 253 -12.93 -14.11 -4.40
N GLU A 254 -12.58 -12.87 -4.05
CA GLU A 254 -13.06 -11.65 -4.70
C GLU A 254 -11.87 -10.71 -4.99
N ASN A 255 -12.05 -9.74 -5.88
CA ASN A 255 -11.07 -8.68 -6.10
C ASN A 255 -11.09 -7.73 -4.89
N ILE A 256 -9.91 -7.31 -4.42
CA ILE A 256 -9.80 -6.38 -3.28
C ILE A 256 -10.51 -5.05 -3.55
N LEU A 257 -10.42 -4.51 -4.77
CA LEU A 257 -11.01 -3.21 -5.11
C LEU A 257 -12.54 -3.23 -5.24
N ASP A 258 -13.13 -4.43 -5.39
CA ASP A 258 -14.58 -4.59 -5.48
C ASP A 258 -15.26 -4.64 -4.10
N ILE A 259 -14.48 -4.82 -3.02
CA ILE A 259 -15.00 -4.93 -1.66
C ILE A 259 -15.62 -3.61 -1.22
N GLN A 260 -16.90 -3.65 -0.87
CA GLN A 260 -17.58 -2.54 -0.22
C GLN A 260 -17.25 -2.54 1.29
N PRO A 261 -16.57 -1.50 1.82
CA PRO A 261 -16.16 -1.46 3.21
C PRO A 261 -17.37 -1.27 4.15
N GLU A 262 -17.47 -2.11 5.18
CA GLU A 262 -18.46 -1.98 6.27
C GLU A 262 -17.94 -1.11 7.42
N SER A 263 -16.61 -0.95 7.52
CA SER A 263 -15.93 -0.16 8.55
C SER A 263 -14.64 0.46 8.01
N ILE A 264 -14.28 1.63 8.53
CA ILE A 264 -13.05 2.33 8.14
C ILE A 264 -11.77 1.57 8.55
N HIS A 265 -11.86 0.67 9.52
CA HIS A 265 -10.75 -0.18 9.98
C HIS A 265 -10.96 -1.66 9.64
N GLN A 266 -11.83 -1.98 8.67
CA GLN A 266 -12.05 -3.35 8.21
C GLN A 266 -10.74 -3.97 7.73
N ARG A 267 -10.49 -5.23 8.10
CA ARG A 267 -9.36 -6.03 7.61
C ARG A 267 -9.76 -6.87 6.40
N ALA A 268 -8.78 -7.19 5.55
CA ALA A 268 -8.95 -8.11 4.44
C ALA A 268 -7.74 -9.04 4.26
N PRO A 269 -7.95 -10.32 3.88
CA PRO A 269 -6.90 -11.16 3.31
C PRO A 269 -6.35 -10.56 2.02
N VAL A 270 -5.07 -10.78 1.75
CA VAL A 270 -4.39 -10.23 0.58
C VAL A 270 -3.59 -11.29 -0.16
N ALA A 271 -3.79 -11.34 -1.47
CA ALA A 271 -2.90 -11.93 -2.45
C ALA A 271 -2.73 -10.96 -3.62
N MET A 272 -1.54 -10.44 -3.84
CA MET A 272 -1.30 -9.47 -4.91
C MET A 272 0.06 -9.60 -5.56
N GLY A 273 0.14 -9.24 -6.84
CA GLY A 273 1.36 -9.29 -7.63
C GLY A 273 1.11 -9.70 -9.07
N SER A 274 2.08 -10.42 -9.63
CA SER A 274 2.06 -10.99 -10.99
C SER A 274 0.74 -11.74 -11.24
N SER A 275 0.05 -11.36 -12.31
CA SER A 275 -1.32 -11.83 -12.59
C SER A 275 -1.42 -13.35 -12.69
N GLU A 276 -0.45 -14.01 -13.31
CA GLU A 276 -0.45 -15.47 -13.41
C GLU A 276 -0.22 -16.16 -12.06
N ASP A 277 0.61 -15.58 -11.17
CA ASP A 277 0.84 -16.13 -9.83
C ASP A 277 -0.41 -15.98 -8.95
N VAL A 278 -1.08 -14.83 -9.03
CA VAL A 278 -2.32 -14.57 -8.29
C VAL A 278 -3.46 -15.45 -8.80
N LEU A 279 -3.60 -15.66 -10.11
CA LEU A 279 -4.60 -16.56 -10.69
C LEU A 279 -4.38 -18.01 -10.26
N GLU A 280 -3.13 -18.46 -10.20
CA GLU A 280 -2.79 -19.79 -9.67
C GLU A 280 -3.24 -19.93 -8.21
N TYR A 281 -2.96 -18.93 -7.37
CA TYR A 281 -3.42 -18.90 -5.98
C TYR A 281 -4.95 -18.95 -5.86
N ILE A 282 -5.66 -18.10 -6.62
CA ILE A 282 -7.14 -18.07 -6.66
C ILE A 282 -7.71 -19.43 -7.07
N ALA A 283 -7.15 -20.07 -8.09
CA ALA A 283 -7.61 -21.38 -8.53
C ALA A 283 -7.51 -22.45 -7.43
N ILE A 284 -6.43 -22.41 -6.64
CA ILE A 284 -6.25 -23.30 -5.48
C ILE A 284 -7.26 -22.95 -4.38
N CYS A 285 -7.48 -21.68 -4.05
CA CYS A 285 -8.51 -21.25 -3.10
C CYS A 285 -9.90 -21.78 -3.49
N GLN A 286 -10.29 -21.61 -4.76
CA GLN A 286 -11.58 -22.10 -5.28
C GLN A 286 -11.70 -23.62 -5.27
N LYS A 287 -10.61 -24.35 -5.54
CA LYS A 287 -10.56 -25.82 -5.45
C LYS A 287 -10.87 -26.32 -4.04
N HIS A 288 -10.33 -25.65 -3.02
CA HIS A 288 -10.56 -26.02 -1.62
C HIS A 288 -11.90 -25.57 -1.08
N ALA A 289 -12.51 -24.51 -1.62
CA ALA A 289 -13.85 -24.06 -1.21
C ALA A 289 -15.00 -24.97 -1.70
N LYS A 290 -14.77 -25.82 -2.71
CA LYS A 290 -15.76 -26.77 -3.25
C LYS A 290 -15.77 -28.12 -2.53
N LYS A 291 -14.87 -28.33 -1.58
CA LYS A 291 -14.74 -29.57 -0.79
C LYS A 291 -15.32 -29.37 0.60
#